data_AF-A0A351KI18-F1
#
_entry.id   AF-A0A351KI18-F1
#
_cell.length_a   1.000
_cell.length_b   1.000
_cell.length_c   1.000
_cell.angle_alpha   90.00
_cell.angle_beta   90.00
_cell.angle_gamma   90.00
#
_symmetry.space_group_name_H-M   'P 1'
#
loop_
_entity.id
_entity.type
_entity.pdbx_description
1 polymer ?
#
loop_
_entity_poly.entity_id
_entity_poly.type
_entity_poly.pdbx_seq_one_letter_code
_entity_poly.pdbx_strand_id
1 'polypeptide(L)'
;MIIKRYIVDNMNEAMIKIRYELGNEAVIVSQRKIREKGIKGFFRHKKYEVTAAADDKPKKNNEEIIKKDELRNEMDELKSMMANLLSKQSEVVDNTKKS
;
A
#
# COMPACT_ATOMS: atom_id res chain seq x y z
N MET A 1 3.38 14.08 -12.66
CA MET A 1 2.60 14.64 -11.52
C MET A 1 1.33 15.34 -12.01
N ILE A 2 0.17 14.79 -11.67
CA ILE A 2 -1.17 15.28 -12.02
C ILE A 2 -1.89 15.69 -10.74
N ILE A 3 -2.55 16.86 -10.72
CA ILE A 3 -3.38 17.33 -9.59
C ILE A 3 -4.79 17.62 -10.09
N LYS A 4 -5.79 17.10 -9.39
CA LYS A 4 -7.21 17.38 -9.67
C LYS A 4 -8.00 17.67 -8.41
N ARG A 5 -9.08 18.42 -8.59
CA ARG A 5 -10.02 18.80 -7.52
C ARG A 5 -11.39 18.22 -7.79
N TYR A 6 -11.97 17.61 -6.77
CA TYR A 6 -13.25 16.92 -6.78
C TYR A 6 -14.22 17.59 -5.81
N ILE A 7 -15.45 17.83 -6.25
CA ILE A 7 -16.56 18.23 -5.39
C ILE A 7 -17.53 17.05 -5.32
N VAL A 8 -17.72 16.52 -4.12
CA VAL A 8 -18.47 15.28 -3.87
C VAL A 8 -19.36 15.41 -2.65
N ASP A 9 -20.37 14.55 -2.55
CA ASP A 9 -21.29 14.57 -1.40
C ASP A 9 -20.68 13.84 -0.19
N ASN A 10 -19.83 12.85 -0.43
CA ASN A 10 -19.15 12.09 0.62
C ASN A 10 -17.74 11.66 0.19
N MET A 11 -16.92 11.24 1.16
CA MET A 11 -15.53 10.82 0.90
C MET A 11 -15.42 9.51 0.10
N ASN A 12 -16.38 8.58 0.21
CA ASN A 12 -16.34 7.33 -0.55
C ASN A 12 -16.45 7.61 -2.06
N GLU A 13 -17.35 8.52 -2.44
CA GLU A 13 -17.48 9.01 -3.81
C GLU A 13 -16.19 9.67 -4.30
N ALA A 14 -15.55 10.49 -3.47
CA ALA A 14 -14.23 11.05 -3.80
C ALA A 14 -13.20 9.95 -4.06
N MET A 15 -13.09 8.96 -3.18
CA MET A 15 -12.12 7.88 -3.33
C MET A 15 -12.35 7.08 -4.63
N ILE A 16 -13.60 6.81 -4.99
CA ILE A 16 -13.94 6.12 -6.24
C ILE A 16 -13.50 6.96 -7.44
N LYS A 17 -13.86 8.25 -7.48
CA LYS A 17 -13.48 9.16 -8.58
C LYS A 17 -11.98 9.34 -8.70
N ILE A 18 -11.29 9.52 -7.58
CA ILE A 18 -9.83 9.69 -7.54
C ILE A 18 -9.14 8.44 -8.08
N ARG A 19 -9.51 7.24 -7.61
CA ARG A 19 -8.90 6.00 -8.11
C ARG A 19 -9.19 5.75 -9.58
N TYR A 20 -10.42 6.03 -10.02
CA TYR A 20 -10.82 5.88 -11.41
C TYR A 20 -10.04 6.81 -12.35
N GLU A 21 -9.82 8.07 -11.94
CA GLU A 21 -9.21 9.08 -12.82
C GLU A 21 -7.69 9.23 -12.67
N LEU A 22 -7.15 9.02 -11.46
CA LEU A 22 -5.74 9.26 -11.12
C LEU A 22 -4.98 7.98 -10.77
N GLY A 23 -5.68 6.86 -10.61
CA GLY A 23 -5.09 5.57 -10.23
C GLY A 23 -5.02 5.34 -8.73
N ASN A 24 -4.64 4.12 -8.34
CA ASN A 24 -4.58 3.69 -6.94
C ASN A 24 -3.48 4.38 -6.14
N GLU A 25 -2.43 4.88 -6.81
CA GLU A 25 -1.29 5.58 -6.21
C GLU A 25 -1.57 7.07 -5.92
N ALA A 26 -2.76 7.56 -6.29
CA ALA A 26 -3.15 8.93 -6.04
C ALA A 26 -3.32 9.21 -4.54
N VAL A 27 -2.84 10.37 -4.10
CA VAL A 27 -2.87 10.78 -2.69
C VAL A 27 -3.65 12.08 -2.54
N ILE A 28 -4.51 12.13 -1.52
CA ILE A 28 -5.24 13.34 -1.16
C ILE A 28 -4.26 14.37 -0.57
N VAL A 29 -4.20 15.54 -1.20
CA VAL A 29 -3.39 16.69 -0.77
C VAL A 29 -4.15 17.50 0.29
N SER A 30 -5.44 17.74 0.08
CA SER A 30 -6.26 18.52 0.99
C SER A 30 -7.73 18.14 0.87
N GLN A 31 -8.45 18.24 1.98
CA GLN A 31 -9.91 18.11 1.99
C GLN A 31 -10.54 19.24 2.82
N ARG A 32 -11.69 19.75 2.39
CA ARG A 32 -12.48 20.68 3.20
C ARG A 32 -13.97 20.54 2.91
N LYS A 33 -14.80 20.84 3.91
CA LYS A 33 -16.25 20.94 3.72
C LYS A 33 -16.59 22.30 3.13
N ILE A 34 -17.33 22.32 2.04
CA ILE A 34 -17.79 23.54 1.38
C ILE A 34 -19.32 23.57 1.34
N ARG A 35 -19.88 24.79 1.35
CA ARG A 35 -21.24 25.02 0.89
C ARG A 35 -21.18 25.45 -0.57
N GLU A 36 -22.03 24.85 -1.39
CA GLU A 36 -22.17 25.25 -2.80
C GLU A 36 -22.57 26.73 -2.86
N LYS A 37 -21.93 27.51 -3.73
CA LYS A 37 -22.19 28.96 -3.83
C LYS A 37 -23.60 29.21 -4.41
N GLY A 38 -24.24 30.29 -3.96
CA GLY A 38 -25.54 30.76 -4.48
C GLY A 38 -26.70 30.65 -3.47
N ILE A 39 -27.84 31.26 -3.83
CA ILE A 39 -29.01 31.41 -2.95
C ILE A 39 -29.62 30.04 -2.58
N LYS A 40 -29.57 29.07 -3.51
CA LYS A 40 -29.97 27.67 -3.27
C LYS A 40 -28.99 26.90 -2.37
N GLY A 41 -27.77 27.40 -2.20
CA GLY A 41 -26.72 26.77 -1.39
C GLY A 41 -26.95 26.89 0.12
N PHE A 42 -27.79 27.84 0.57
CA PHE A 42 -28.12 28.01 1.99
C PHE A 42 -28.97 26.86 2.56
N PHE A 43 -29.77 26.21 1.71
CA PHE A 43 -30.64 25.10 2.10
C PHE A 43 -30.07 23.72 1.76
N ARG A 44 -28.98 23.66 0.97
CA ARG A 44 -28.35 22.39 0.59
C ARG A 44 -27.32 21.94 1.63
N HIS A 45 -27.17 20.63 1.72
CA HIS A 45 -26.18 20.00 2.59
C HIS A 45 -24.75 20.38 2.17
N LYS A 46 -23.83 20.34 3.13
CA LYS A 46 -22.41 20.61 2.89
C LYS A 46 -21.83 19.50 2.00
N LYS A 47 -20.98 19.88 1.04
CA LYS A 47 -20.19 18.98 0.19
C LYS A 47 -18.74 18.93 0.64
N TYR A 48 -17.96 18.01 0.11
CA TYR A 48 -16.51 17.96 0.27
C TYR A 48 -15.82 18.44 -0.99
N GLU A 49 -14.83 19.31 -0.81
CA GLU A 49 -13.84 19.66 -1.82
C GLU A 49 -12.56 18.89 -1.49
N VAL A 50 -12.17 17.99 -2.38
CA VAL A 50 -11.01 17.11 -2.21
C VAL A 50 -10.03 17.36 -3.34
N THR A 51 -8.79 17.69 -3.00
CA THR A 51 -7.69 17.85 -3.97
C THR A 51 -6.81 16.62 -3.85
N ALA A 52 -6.57 15.95 -4.98
CA ALA A 52 -5.73 14.75 -5.04
C ALA A 52 -4.62 14.93 -6.08
N ALA A 53 -3.50 14.27 -5.84
CA ALA A 53 -2.35 14.28 -6.71
C ALA A 53 -1.84 12.85 -6.98
N ALA A 54 -1.49 12.55 -8.22
CA ALA A 54 -0.76 11.35 -8.59
C ALA A 54 0.63 11.74 -9.12
N ASP A 55 1.68 11.12 -8.61
CA ASP A 55 3.04 11.28 -9.14
C ASP A 55 3.42 10.05 -9.96
N ASP A 56 4.20 10.24 -11.02
CA ASP A 56 4.60 9.16 -11.93
C ASP A 56 5.79 8.36 -11.39
N LYS A 57 6.36 8.81 -10.27
CA LYS A 57 7.43 8.10 -9.58
C LYS A 57 6.80 7.03 -8.68
N PRO A 58 7.21 5.76 -8.79
CA PRO A 58 6.75 4.74 -7.88
C PRO A 58 7.10 5.16 -6.44
N LYS A 59 6.08 5.39 -5.62
CA LYS A 59 6.29 5.55 -4.19
C LYS A 59 6.78 4.22 -3.68
N LYS A 60 7.97 4.19 -3.08
CA LYS A 60 8.34 3.08 -2.19
C LYS A 60 7.33 3.10 -1.05
N ASN A 61 6.35 2.22 -1.11
CA ASN A 61 5.38 2.07 -0.04
C ASN A 61 6.14 1.56 1.19
N ASN A 62 6.02 2.23 2.33
CA ASN A 62 6.63 1.75 3.57
C ASN A 62 6.16 0.32 3.91
N GLU A 63 4.95 -0.05 3.49
CA GLU A 63 4.43 -1.42 3.60
C GLU A 63 5.18 -2.44 2.73
N GLU A 64 5.65 -2.06 1.54
CA GLU A 64 6.51 -2.93 0.73
C GLU A 64 7.90 -3.11 1.35
N ILE A 65 8.42 -2.06 2.00
CA ILE A 65 9.70 -2.14 2.72
C ILE A 65 9.56 -3.10 3.90
N ILE A 66 8.50 -2.96 4.72
CA ILE A 66 8.25 -3.84 5.88
C ILE A 66 8.08 -5.30 5.43
N LYS A 67 7.26 -5.56 4.40
CA LYS A 67 7.08 -6.93 3.87
C LYS A 67 8.37 -7.52 3.32
N LYS A 68 9.23 -6.71 2.72
CA LYS A 68 10.51 -7.17 2.17
C LYS A 68 11.49 -7.56 3.27
N ASP A 69 11.47 -6.87 4.40
CA ASP A 69 12.31 -7.18 5.56
C ASP A 69 11.82 -8.43 6.29
N GLU A 70 10.51 -8.58 6.50
CA GLU A 70 9.91 -9.82 7.03
C GLU A 70 10.23 -11.03 6.15
N LEU A 71 10.02 -10.90 4.83
CA LEU A 71 10.32 -11.94 3.86
C LEU A 71 11.81 -12.31 3.85
N ARG A 72 12.71 -11.33 4.05
CA ARG A 72 14.15 -11.59 4.15
C ARG A 72 14.50 -12.39 5.41
N ASN A 73 13.92 -12.04 6.55
CA ASN A 73 14.17 -12.74 7.81
C ASN A 73 13.70 -14.20 7.73
N GLU A 74 12.50 -14.45 7.19
CA GLU A 74 11.99 -15.81 6.96
C GLU A 74 12.92 -16.63 6.05
N MET A 75 13.46 -16.01 4.99
CA MET A 75 14.38 -16.68 4.06
C MET A 75 15.72 -17.03 4.69
N ASP A 76 16.23 -16.20 5.60
CA ASP A 76 17.49 -16.48 6.29
C ASP A 76 17.31 -17.57 7.35
N GLU A 77 16.16 -17.60 8.02
CA GLU A 77 15.80 -18.69 8.92
C GLU A 77 15.65 -20.02 8.16
N LEU A 78 14.96 -20.01 7.01
CA LEU A 78 14.82 -21.17 6.13
C LEU A 78 16.17 -21.73 5.66
N LYS A 79 17.11 -20.86 5.26
CA LYS A 79 18.48 -21.27 4.88
C LYS A 79 19.21 -21.95 6.03
N SER A 80 19.08 -21.44 7.26
CA SER A 80 19.73 -22.03 8.44
C SER A 80 19.21 -23.45 8.72
N MET A 81 17.89 -23.65 8.59
CA MET A 81 17.27 -24.97 8.76
C MET A 81 17.72 -25.95 7.68
N MET A 82 17.78 -25.51 6.42
CA MET A 82 18.31 -26.33 5.31
C MET A 82 19.76 -26.73 5.53
N ALA A 83 20.62 -25.80 5.97
CA ALA A 83 22.03 -26.10 6.25
C ALA A 83 22.18 -27.18 7.33
N ASN A 84 21.38 -27.10 8.40
CA ASN A 84 21.35 -28.09 9.47
C ASN A 84 20.80 -29.46 9.02
N LEU A 85 19.86 -29.48 8.08
CA LEU A 85 19.34 -30.73 7.50
C LEU A 85 20.39 -31.41 6.61
N LEU A 86 21.12 -30.64 5.81
CA LEU A 86 22.19 -31.15 4.96
C LEU A 86 23.34 -31.72 5.78
N SER A 87 23.76 -31.03 6.85
CA SER A 87 24.82 -31.53 7.73
C SER A 87 24.41 -32.82 8.47
N LYS A 88 23.14 -32.91 8.90
CA LYS A 88 22.58 -34.15 9.48
C LYS A 88 22.51 -35.30 8.49
N GLN A 89 22.25 -35.06 7.20
CA GLN A 89 22.25 -36.12 6.18
C GLN A 89 23.66 -36.68 5.93
N SER A 90 24.71 -35.86 6.00
CA SER A 90 26.09 -36.35 5.89
C SER A 90 26.52 -37.25 7.05
N GLU A 91 26.08 -36.97 8.29
CA GLU A 91 26.45 -37.79 9.46
C GLU A 91 25.80 -39.19 9.46
N VAL A 92 24.60 -39.34 8.87
CA VAL A 92 23.89 -40.63 8.82
C VAL A 92 24.50 -41.60 7.79
N VAL A 93 25.13 -41.09 6.72
CA VAL A 93 25.75 -41.93 5.69
C VAL A 93 27.09 -42.52 6.16
N ASP A 94 27.84 -41.83 7.01
CA ASP A 94 29.15 -42.33 7.50
C ASP A 94 29.04 -43.38 8.61
N ASN A 95 27.99 -43.33 9.44
CA ASN A 95 27.78 -44.32 10.51
C ASN A 95 27.22 -45.68 10.03
N THR A 96 26.75 -45.79 8.78
CA THR A 96 26.28 -47.07 8.22
C THR A 96 27.39 -47.89 7.54
N LYS A 97 28.57 -47.31 7.34
CA LYS A 97 29.74 -48.01 6.75
C LYS A 97 30.72 -48.56 7.79
N LYS A 98 30.48 -48.35 9.09
CA LYS A 98 31.42 -48.70 10.17
C LYS A 98 30.95 -49.81 11.13
N SER A 99 29.82 -50.46 10.83
CA SER A 99 29.33 -51.67 11.52
C SER A 99 29.38 -52.89 10.60
#